data_AF-A0A9J7IES6-F1
#
_entry.id   AF-A0A9J7IES6-F1
#
_cell.length_a   1.000
_cell.length_b   1.000
_cell.length_c   1.000
_cell.angle_alpha   90.00
_cell.angle_beta   90.00
_cell.angle_gamma   90.00
#
_symmetry.space_group_name_H-M   'P 1'
#
loop_
_entity.id
_entity.type
_entity.pdbx_description
1 polymer ?
#
loop_
_entity_poly.entity_id
_entity_poly.type
_entity_poly.pdbx_seq_one_letter_code
_entity_poly.pdbx_strand_id
1 'polypeptide(L)'
;MYTNEFAVHIPAGPEMADIIANKYGFTNMGQIGALKDYYLFHHKRVSKRSLRTSDEHHKALNSEPEVRWIQQQHEKIRHKRDGSYSSLPGYSPYDILRQTTAFGGLPSLHVMSGPDTSYRNGLTRAPRIQYRDAGPHTIFPDPLFKEQWYLNGGAKDGLDMNIGPAWQKGYTGKGVVVSILDDGIQKNHPDLAQNYDPDASFDINGNDSDPTPQDNGDNKHGTRCAGEVAGVAFNNYCGVGVAYNASIGGK
;
A
#
# COMPACT_ATOMS: atom_id res chain seq x y z
N MET A 1 -10.78 0.13 -18.29
CA MET A 1 -10.60 0.43 -19.72
C MET A 1 -9.35 -0.30 -20.21
N TYR A 2 -9.40 -1.02 -21.34
CA TYR A 2 -8.24 -1.70 -21.93
C TYR A 2 -7.38 -0.73 -22.73
N THR A 3 -6.08 -0.98 -22.72
CA THR A 3 -5.06 -0.21 -23.45
C THR A 3 -4.54 -1.00 -24.64
N ASN A 4 -3.60 -0.43 -25.39
CA ASN A 4 -2.91 -1.10 -26.50
C ASN A 4 -1.57 -1.74 -26.10
N GLU A 5 -1.39 -1.96 -24.80
CA GLU A 5 -0.19 -2.54 -24.20
C GLU A 5 -0.49 -3.92 -23.63
N PHE A 6 0.50 -4.81 -23.68
CA PHE A 6 0.41 -6.20 -23.27
C PHE A 6 1.64 -6.56 -22.46
N ALA A 7 1.46 -7.06 -21.24
CA ALA A 7 2.55 -7.65 -20.48
C ALA A 7 2.68 -9.11 -20.91
N VAL A 8 3.90 -9.53 -21.21
CA VAL A 8 4.20 -10.85 -21.78
C VAL A 8 5.38 -11.45 -21.02
N HIS A 9 5.27 -12.70 -20.60
CA HIS A 9 6.36 -13.43 -19.93
C HIS A 9 7.06 -14.36 -20.92
N ILE A 10 8.33 -14.09 -21.22
CA ILE A 10 9.15 -14.83 -22.19
C ILE A 10 10.50 -15.20 -21.54
N PRO A 11 10.60 -16.37 -20.87
CA PRO A 11 11.81 -16.81 -20.18
C PRO A 11 13.04 -17.01 -21.06
N ALA A 12 12.85 -17.07 -22.39
CA ALA A 12 13.93 -17.20 -23.36
C ALA A 12 14.79 -15.92 -23.50
N GLY A 13 14.40 -14.81 -22.85
CA GLY A 13 15.18 -13.58 -22.79
C GLY A 13 14.77 -12.51 -23.81
N PRO A 14 15.47 -11.37 -23.81
CA PRO A 14 15.05 -10.16 -24.53
C PRO A 14 15.09 -10.31 -26.05
N GLU A 15 16.06 -11.06 -26.59
CA GLU A 15 16.16 -11.31 -28.03
C GLU A 15 14.92 -12.06 -28.55
N MET A 16 14.45 -13.06 -27.81
CA MET A 16 13.23 -13.79 -28.16
C MET A 16 12.00 -12.91 -28.05
N ALA A 17 11.96 -12.01 -27.04
CA ALA A 17 10.89 -11.04 -26.91
C ALA A 17 10.81 -10.09 -28.12
N ASP A 18 11.95 -9.62 -28.63
CA ASP A 18 12.00 -8.80 -29.86
C ASP A 18 11.53 -9.57 -31.09
N ILE A 19 11.94 -10.83 -31.25
CA ILE A 19 11.52 -11.70 -32.35
C ILE A 19 10.00 -11.87 -32.35
N ILE A 20 9.41 -12.22 -31.20
CA ILE A 20 7.98 -12.45 -31.07
C ILE A 20 7.19 -11.15 -31.25
N ALA A 21 7.66 -10.05 -30.66
CA ALA A 21 7.00 -8.76 -30.83
C ALA A 21 6.92 -8.38 -32.33
N ASN A 22 8.05 -8.45 -33.04
CA ASN A 22 8.11 -8.12 -34.46
C ASN A 22 7.27 -9.06 -35.33
N LYS A 23 7.26 -10.37 -35.03
CA LYS A 23 6.45 -11.38 -35.74
C LYS A 23 4.96 -11.02 -35.76
N TYR A 24 4.45 -10.44 -34.68
CA TYR A 24 3.04 -10.08 -34.52
C TYR A 24 2.76 -8.58 -34.64
N GLY A 25 3.71 -7.78 -35.13
CA GLY A 25 3.52 -6.34 -35.36
C GLY A 25 3.49 -5.48 -34.10
N PHE A 26 3.96 -6.02 -32.97
CA PHE A 26 4.19 -5.27 -31.74
C PHE A 26 5.56 -4.59 -31.75
N THR A 27 5.70 -3.56 -30.93
CA THR A 27 6.98 -3.01 -30.52
C THR A 27 7.26 -3.49 -29.10
N ASN A 28 8.41 -4.12 -28.88
CA ASN A 28 8.88 -4.44 -27.52
C ASN A 28 9.38 -3.16 -26.86
N MET A 29 8.79 -2.79 -25.74
CA MET A 29 9.15 -1.60 -24.95
C MET A 29 10.22 -1.90 -23.90
N GLY A 30 10.66 -3.17 -23.80
CA GLY A 30 11.66 -3.62 -22.84
C GLY A 30 11.06 -4.31 -21.62
N GLN A 31 11.93 -4.64 -20.66
CA GLN A 31 11.55 -5.35 -19.44
C GLN A 31 10.70 -4.46 -18.52
N ILE A 32 9.70 -5.05 -17.87
CA ILE A 32 8.82 -4.35 -16.92
C ILE A 32 9.52 -4.24 -15.57
N GLY A 33 10.25 -3.15 -15.37
CA GLY A 33 10.96 -2.87 -14.12
C GLY A 33 11.86 -4.04 -13.70
N ALA A 34 11.76 -4.45 -12.43
CA ALA A 34 12.53 -5.56 -11.88
C ALA A 34 11.96 -6.96 -12.20
N LEU A 35 10.85 -7.06 -12.96
CA LEU A 35 10.23 -8.34 -13.28
C LEU A 35 11.04 -9.04 -14.38
N LYS A 36 11.93 -9.94 -13.95
CA LYS A 36 12.80 -10.72 -14.85
C LYS A 36 11.95 -11.48 -15.88
N ASP A 37 12.33 -11.36 -17.15
CA ASP A 37 11.70 -12.04 -18.29
C ASP A 37 10.26 -11.60 -18.60
N TYR A 38 9.77 -10.54 -17.96
CA TYR A 38 8.49 -9.89 -18.31
C TYR A 38 8.75 -8.65 -19.16
N TYR A 39 8.12 -8.59 -20.32
CA TYR A 39 8.28 -7.52 -21.31
C TYR A 39 6.95 -6.83 -21.57
N LEU A 40 7.01 -5.52 -21.86
CA LEU A 40 5.84 -4.74 -22.25
C LEU A 40 5.80 -4.60 -23.77
N PHE A 41 4.77 -5.15 -24.40
CA PHE A 41 4.55 -5.05 -25.84
C PHE A 41 3.51 -4.00 -26.15
N HIS A 42 3.75 -3.20 -27.20
CA HIS A 42 2.86 -2.15 -27.66
C HIS A 42 2.38 -2.43 -29.09
N HIS A 43 1.07 -2.37 -29.35
CA HIS A 43 0.54 -2.55 -30.69
C HIS A 43 -0.09 -1.27 -31.25
N LYS A 44 0.43 -0.77 -32.38
CA LYS A 44 0.01 0.51 -32.98
C LYS A 44 -1.44 0.49 -33.52
N ARG A 45 -1.97 -0.69 -33.87
CA ARG A 45 -3.34 -0.84 -34.41
C ARG A 45 -4.38 -1.18 -33.35
N VAL A 46 -3.97 -1.44 -32.11
CA VAL A 46 -4.91 -1.60 -31.00
C VAL A 46 -5.21 -0.21 -30.43
N SER A 47 -6.47 0.07 -30.12
CA SER A 47 -6.85 1.36 -29.54
C SER A 47 -6.21 1.57 -28.17
N LYS A 48 -5.64 2.75 -27.93
CA LYS A 48 -5.09 3.16 -26.62
C LYS A 48 -6.14 3.16 -25.51
N ARG A 49 -7.42 3.27 -25.87
CA ARG A 49 -8.57 3.25 -24.94
C ARG A 49 -9.69 2.43 -25.57
N SER A 50 -10.00 1.29 -24.96
CA SER A 50 -11.06 0.39 -25.42
C SER A 50 -11.89 -0.13 -24.26
N LEU A 51 -13.19 -0.30 -24.47
CA LEU A 51 -14.07 -1.01 -23.54
C LEU A 51 -14.00 -2.53 -23.73
N ARG A 52 -13.36 -3.00 -24.81
CA ARG A 52 -13.23 -4.42 -25.18
C ARG A 52 -11.77 -4.84 -25.21
N THR A 53 -11.52 -6.10 -24.86
CA THR A 53 -10.23 -6.76 -25.04
C THR A 53 -9.90 -6.91 -26.53
N SER A 54 -8.61 -7.04 -26.84
CA SER A 54 -8.14 -7.40 -28.16
C SER A 54 -7.81 -8.89 -28.23
N ASP A 55 -8.86 -9.70 -28.37
CA ASP A 55 -8.75 -11.16 -28.28
C ASP A 55 -7.87 -11.76 -29.39
N GLU A 56 -7.86 -11.17 -30.58
CA GLU A 56 -7.03 -11.61 -31.71
C GLU A 56 -5.54 -11.54 -31.36
N HIS A 57 -5.08 -10.37 -30.91
CA HIS A 57 -3.69 -10.13 -30.54
C HIS A 57 -3.29 -10.94 -29.30
N HIS A 58 -4.21 -11.10 -28.34
CA HIS A 58 -4.01 -11.95 -27.17
C HIS A 58 -3.81 -13.41 -27.60
N LYS A 59 -4.70 -13.97 -28.42
CA LYS A 59 -4.59 -15.35 -28.92
C LYS A 59 -3.32 -15.58 -29.74
N ALA A 60 -2.93 -14.61 -30.56
CA ALA A 60 -1.72 -14.69 -31.37
C ALA A 60 -0.47 -14.85 -30.49
N LEU A 61 -0.29 -13.97 -29.50
CA LEU A 61 0.84 -14.08 -28.56
C LEU A 61 0.76 -15.35 -27.70
N ASN A 62 -0.44 -15.75 -27.24
CA ASN A 62 -0.62 -16.95 -26.43
C ASN A 62 -0.36 -18.27 -27.19
N SER A 63 -0.28 -18.21 -28.52
CA SER A 63 0.00 -19.38 -29.35
C SER A 63 1.50 -19.68 -29.50
N GLU A 64 2.38 -18.75 -29.11
CA GLU A 64 3.82 -18.97 -29.15
C GLU A 64 4.28 -19.88 -28.00
N PRO A 65 5.08 -20.92 -28.28
CA PRO A 65 5.53 -21.86 -27.25
C PRO A 65 6.46 -21.22 -26.20
N GLU A 66 7.14 -20.14 -26.55
CA GLU A 66 8.03 -19.38 -25.65
C GLU A 66 7.26 -18.41 -24.74
N VAL A 67 6.01 -18.07 -25.08
CA VAL A 67 5.17 -17.18 -24.29
C VAL A 67 4.47 -17.99 -23.20
N ARG A 68 4.84 -17.75 -21.95
CA ARG A 68 4.30 -18.50 -20.79
C ARG A 68 3.06 -17.86 -20.20
N TRP A 69 2.91 -16.55 -20.37
CA TRP A 69 1.81 -15.80 -19.82
C TRP A 69 1.66 -14.48 -20.55
N ILE A 70 0.41 -14.02 -20.68
CA ILE A 70 0.10 -12.71 -21.24
C ILE A 70 -1.08 -12.04 -20.54
N GLN A 71 -1.05 -10.72 -20.50
CA GLN A 71 -2.19 -9.91 -20.10
C GLN A 71 -2.21 -8.57 -20.85
N GLN A 72 -3.33 -8.29 -21.50
CA GLN A 72 -3.59 -6.94 -22.00
C GLN A 72 -3.76 -5.99 -20.82
N GLN A 73 -3.00 -4.90 -20.82
CA GLN A 73 -3.04 -3.92 -19.73
C GLN A 73 -4.38 -3.19 -19.74
N HIS A 74 -4.95 -3.04 -18.55
CA HIS A 74 -6.20 -2.34 -18.36
C HIS A 74 -6.16 -1.53 -17.09
N GLU A 75 -6.85 -0.39 -17.12
CA GLU A 75 -7.08 0.43 -15.95
C GLU A 75 -7.82 -0.38 -14.88
N LYS A 76 -7.24 -0.43 -13.68
CA LYS A 76 -7.88 -0.96 -12.49
C LYS A 76 -8.51 0.18 -11.72
N ILE A 77 -9.83 0.13 -11.52
CA ILE A 77 -10.54 1.11 -10.71
C ILE A 77 -10.36 0.71 -9.24
N ARG A 78 -9.81 1.63 -8.43
CA ARG A 78 -9.76 1.44 -6.98
C ARG A 78 -11.15 1.63 -6.41
N HIS A 79 -11.76 0.55 -5.94
CA HIS A 79 -12.92 0.65 -5.06
C HIS A 79 -12.42 0.79 -3.63
N LYS A 80 -12.88 1.84 -2.93
CA LYS A 80 -12.66 1.95 -1.49
C LYS A 80 -13.37 0.76 -0.85
N ARG A 81 -12.64 -0.03 -0.06
CA ARG A 81 -13.23 -1.07 0.79
C ARG A 81 -13.91 -0.37 1.95
N ASP A 82 -15.07 0.24 1.70
CA ASP A 82 -15.97 0.63 2.77
C ASP A 82 -16.62 -0.67 3.28
N GLY A 83 -15.87 -1.41 4.10
CA GLY A 83 -16.45 -2.53 4.83
C GLY A 83 -17.57 -2.01 5.71
N SER A 84 -18.68 -2.73 5.77
CA SER A 84 -19.72 -2.44 6.74
C SER A 84 -19.12 -2.65 8.13
N TYR A 85 -18.71 -1.56 8.80
CA TYR A 85 -18.10 -1.63 10.13
C TYR A 85 -19.00 -2.36 11.14
N SER A 86 -20.30 -2.47 10.87
CA SER A 86 -21.27 -3.23 11.65
C SER A 86 -21.02 -4.74 11.79
N SER A 87 -20.17 -5.34 10.95
CA SER A 87 -19.81 -6.77 11.08
C SER A 87 -18.49 -7.02 11.82
N LEU A 88 -17.81 -5.96 12.30
CA LEU A 88 -16.60 -6.12 13.10
C LEU A 88 -16.96 -6.42 14.56
N PRO A 89 -16.40 -7.48 15.18
CA PRO A 89 -16.59 -7.74 16.59
C PRO A 89 -16.12 -6.55 17.44
N GLY A 90 -17.06 -5.90 18.14
CA GLY A 90 -16.78 -4.73 19.00
C GLY A 90 -17.20 -3.37 18.44
N TYR A 91 -17.75 -3.28 17.23
CA TYR A 91 -18.30 -2.03 16.70
C TYR A 91 -19.72 -1.79 17.23
N SER A 92 -19.90 -0.74 18.04
CA SER A 92 -21.20 -0.27 18.53
C SER A 92 -21.45 1.16 18.03
N PRO A 93 -22.43 1.39 17.13
CA PRO A 93 -22.71 2.72 16.59
C PRO A 93 -23.27 3.71 17.63
N TYR A 94 -23.60 3.26 18.86
CA TYR A 94 -24.21 4.08 19.91
C TYR A 94 -23.23 4.57 21.00
N ASP A 95 -21.96 4.12 20.98
CA ASP A 95 -20.95 4.58 21.95
C ASP A 95 -20.33 5.95 21.60
N ILE A 96 -20.80 6.57 20.52
CA ILE A 96 -20.37 7.90 20.07
C ILE A 96 -21.12 9.03 20.82
N LEU A 97 -22.19 8.75 21.57
CA LEU A 97 -23.05 9.77 22.20
C LEU A 97 -23.03 9.83 23.73
N ARG A 98 -22.10 9.18 24.43
CA ARG A 98 -22.01 9.29 25.90
C ARG A 98 -20.63 9.69 26.40
N GLN A 99 -20.38 10.99 26.38
CA GLN A 99 -19.61 11.77 27.37
C GLN A 99 -19.69 13.24 26.90
N THR A 100 -20.41 14.15 27.55
CA THR A 100 -20.24 14.70 28.90
C THR A 100 -21.51 15.52 29.20
N THR A 101 -22.09 15.53 30.40
CA THR A 101 -21.78 16.49 31.47
C THR A 101 -22.31 15.98 32.82
N ALA A 102 -21.49 16.06 33.86
CA ALA A 102 -21.86 15.83 35.25
C ALA A 102 -22.23 17.18 35.91
N PHE A 103 -23.41 17.29 36.54
CA PHE A 103 -23.68 18.25 37.63
C PHE A 103 -24.88 17.76 38.51
N GLY A 104 -24.57 17.50 39.79
CA GLY A 104 -25.36 17.55 41.04
C GLY A 104 -26.86 17.18 41.16
N GLY A 105 -27.21 16.37 42.18
CA GLY A 105 -28.52 16.34 42.87
C GLY A 105 -29.02 14.96 43.36
N LEU A 106 -29.30 14.80 44.66
CA LEU A 106 -29.85 13.61 45.37
C LEU A 106 -31.38 13.38 45.15
N PRO A 107 -32.10 12.43 45.81
CA PRO A 107 -32.04 10.95 45.74
C PRO A 107 -33.41 10.25 45.47
N SER A 108 -33.36 8.93 45.21
CA SER A 108 -34.41 7.87 45.33
C SER A 108 -35.66 7.84 44.41
N LEU A 109 -35.88 6.71 43.73
CA LEU A 109 -37.12 5.91 43.87
C LEU A 109 -37.00 4.47 43.30
N HIS A 110 -37.23 3.53 44.22
CA HIS A 110 -37.59 2.12 44.16
C HIS A 110 -38.34 1.61 42.90
N VAL A 111 -37.92 0.47 42.34
CA VAL A 111 -38.82 -0.64 41.94
C VAL A 111 -38.15 -1.97 42.26
N MET A 112 -38.95 -2.89 42.80
CA MET A 112 -38.59 -4.07 43.59
C MET A 112 -38.34 -5.36 42.80
N SER A 113 -37.45 -6.17 43.37
CA SER A 113 -37.38 -7.63 43.54
C SER A 113 -37.94 -8.62 42.48
N GLY A 114 -37.06 -9.52 42.02
CA GLY A 114 -37.35 -10.87 41.49
C GLY A 114 -36.09 -11.74 41.56
N PRO A 115 -36.19 -13.07 41.77
CA PRO A 115 -35.29 -13.81 42.66
C PRO A 115 -33.94 -14.22 42.05
N ASP A 116 -32.98 -14.43 42.95
CA ASP A 116 -31.68 -15.08 42.75
C ASP A 116 -31.74 -16.22 41.71
N THR A 117 -31.06 -15.99 40.58
CA THR A 117 -30.45 -17.06 39.81
C THR A 117 -29.00 -16.70 39.56
N SER A 118 -28.15 -17.50 40.18
CA SER A 118 -26.71 -17.56 40.03
C SER A 118 -26.31 -17.72 38.55
N TYR A 119 -26.05 -16.61 37.88
CA TYR A 119 -25.28 -16.60 36.63
C TYR A 119 -24.07 -15.69 36.78
N ARG A 120 -22.95 -16.30 37.16
CA ARG A 120 -21.62 -15.79 36.78
C ARG A 120 -21.56 -15.76 35.26
N ASN A 121 -21.91 -14.63 34.65
CA ASN A 121 -21.49 -14.32 33.29
C ASN A 121 -20.35 -13.32 33.36
N GLY A 122 -19.13 -13.89 33.39
CA GLY A 122 -17.96 -13.15 32.97
C GLY A 122 -18.23 -12.63 31.56
N LEU A 123 -18.22 -11.31 31.43
CA LEU A 123 -18.09 -10.66 30.14
C LEU A 123 -16.75 -11.11 29.56
N THR A 124 -16.78 -12.20 28.80
CA THR A 124 -15.70 -12.59 27.91
C THR A 124 -15.54 -11.43 26.95
N ARG A 125 -14.51 -10.60 27.18
CA ARG A 125 -13.94 -9.74 26.14
C ARG A 125 -13.85 -10.60 24.90
N ALA A 126 -14.54 -10.21 23.83
CA ALA A 126 -14.48 -10.90 22.55
C ALA A 126 -12.99 -11.23 22.26
N PRO A 127 -12.67 -12.46 21.85
CA PRO A 127 -11.28 -12.84 21.64
C PRO A 127 -10.66 -11.83 20.68
N ARG A 128 -9.60 -11.14 21.13
CA ARG A 128 -8.74 -10.36 20.22
C ARG A 128 -8.45 -11.28 19.05
N ILE A 129 -8.87 -10.89 17.85
CA ILE A 129 -8.68 -11.67 16.63
C ILE A 129 -7.19 -12.04 16.57
N GLN A 130 -6.87 -13.33 16.75
CA GLN A 130 -5.50 -13.86 16.80
C GLN A 130 -4.67 -13.55 15.54
N TYR A 131 -5.32 -13.15 14.44
CA TYR A 131 -4.67 -12.71 13.21
C TYR A 131 -4.07 -11.29 13.26
N ARG A 132 -4.39 -10.48 14.27
CA ARG A 132 -3.86 -9.12 14.44
C ARG A 132 -2.57 -9.07 15.25
N ASP A 133 -2.20 -10.19 15.89
CA ASP A 133 -1.07 -10.25 16.78
C ASP A 133 0.22 -10.43 15.96
N ALA A 134 0.75 -9.32 15.45
CA ALA A 134 2.18 -9.17 15.42
C ALA A 134 2.63 -9.22 16.89
N GLY A 135 3.14 -10.36 17.34
CA GLY A 135 3.38 -10.67 18.75
C GLY A 135 4.04 -9.56 19.57
N PRO A 136 3.93 -9.64 20.91
CA PRO A 136 3.88 -8.48 21.79
C PRO A 136 5.22 -7.74 21.81
N HIS A 137 5.14 -6.47 21.41
CA HIS A 137 6.14 -5.42 21.63
C HIS A 137 7.48 -5.57 20.88
N THR A 138 7.80 -4.52 20.12
CA THR A 138 9.11 -4.21 19.49
C THR A 138 9.55 -5.13 18.35
N ILE A 139 8.88 -5.08 17.18
CA ILE A 139 9.50 -5.56 15.93
C ILE A 139 10.54 -4.54 15.44
N PHE A 140 10.34 -3.25 15.71
CA PHE A 140 11.22 -2.19 15.27
C PHE A 140 11.71 -1.35 16.46
N PRO A 141 13.01 -0.99 16.53
CA PRO A 141 13.56 -0.13 17.57
C PRO A 141 13.23 1.37 17.36
N ASP A 142 12.60 1.72 16.23
CA ASP A 142 12.36 3.10 15.81
C ASP A 142 11.41 3.84 16.77
N PRO A 143 11.81 5.02 17.28
CA PRO A 143 11.19 5.63 18.47
C PRO A 143 9.72 6.01 18.31
N LEU A 144 9.29 6.37 17.09
CA LEU A 144 7.92 6.76 16.76
C LEU A 144 7.08 5.59 16.23
N PHE A 145 7.62 4.39 16.06
CA PHE A 145 6.83 3.23 15.59
C PHE A 145 5.64 2.93 16.52
N LYS A 146 5.81 3.14 17.82
CA LYS A 146 4.75 3.02 18.82
C LYS A 146 3.61 4.05 18.64
N GLU A 147 3.89 5.16 17.95
CA GLU A 147 2.94 6.26 17.68
C GLU A 147 2.25 6.10 16.32
N GLN A 148 2.77 5.23 15.45
CA GLN A 148 2.17 4.88 14.15
C GLN A 148 1.01 3.90 14.33
N TRP A 149 -0.05 4.37 14.99
CA TRP A 149 -1.28 3.62 15.27
C TRP A 149 -1.89 2.97 14.02
N TYR A 150 -1.70 3.56 12.83
CA TYR A 150 -2.20 3.05 11.57
C TYR A 150 -1.45 1.79 11.07
N LEU A 151 -0.27 1.49 11.62
CA LEU A 151 0.52 0.28 11.34
C LEU A 151 0.45 -0.74 12.48
N ASN A 152 0.37 -0.26 13.72
CA ASN A 152 0.58 -1.09 14.91
C ASN A 152 -0.44 -0.81 16.00
N GLY A 153 -1.36 -1.76 16.23
CA GLY A 153 -2.25 -1.74 17.38
C GLY A 153 -3.48 -0.84 17.23
N GLY A 154 -3.56 -0.08 16.13
CA GLY A 154 -4.74 0.63 15.68
C GLY A 154 -5.05 1.94 16.38
N ALA A 155 -5.97 2.71 15.78
CA ALA A 155 -6.65 3.82 16.42
C ALA A 155 -7.59 3.32 17.55
N LYS A 156 -8.57 4.15 17.95
CA LYS A 156 -9.70 3.71 18.78
C LYS A 156 -10.27 2.40 18.21
N ASP A 157 -10.52 1.43 19.08
CA ASP A 157 -11.03 0.08 18.76
C ASP A 157 -10.04 -0.86 18.04
N GLY A 158 -8.75 -0.50 17.98
CA GLY A 158 -7.69 -1.36 17.46
C GLY A 158 -7.72 -1.55 15.94
N LEU A 159 -8.19 -0.52 15.22
CA LEU A 159 -8.24 -0.50 13.76
C LEU A 159 -6.94 0.05 13.15
N ASP A 160 -6.25 -0.79 12.39
CA ASP A 160 -5.03 -0.48 11.63
C ASP A 160 -5.12 -1.05 10.19
N MET A 161 -4.06 -0.87 9.40
CA MET A 161 -3.96 -1.41 8.04
C MET A 161 -3.72 -2.93 7.97
N ASN A 162 -3.60 -3.62 9.12
CA ASN A 162 -3.29 -5.05 9.21
C ASN A 162 -2.03 -5.45 8.42
N ILE A 163 -0.96 -4.66 8.56
CA ILE A 163 0.27 -4.83 7.78
C ILE A 163 1.22 -5.88 8.37
N GLY A 164 1.16 -6.13 9.67
CA GLY A 164 2.02 -7.08 10.38
C GLY A 164 2.11 -8.46 9.72
N PRO A 165 0.99 -9.12 9.33
CA PRO A 165 1.03 -10.41 8.63
C PRO A 165 1.75 -10.39 7.27
N ALA A 166 1.80 -9.24 6.56
CA ALA A 166 2.57 -9.13 5.32
C ALA A 166 4.08 -9.09 5.63
N TRP A 167 4.49 -8.31 6.63
CA TRP A 167 5.89 -8.26 7.08
C TRP A 167 6.37 -9.61 7.63
N GLN A 168 5.55 -10.33 8.39
CA GLN A 168 5.87 -11.69 8.88
C GLN A 168 6.09 -12.70 7.74
N LYS A 169 5.44 -12.49 6.58
CA LYS A 169 5.67 -13.28 5.36
C LYS A 169 6.86 -12.79 4.53
N GLY A 170 7.59 -11.77 4.99
CA GLY A 170 8.75 -11.21 4.32
C GLY A 170 8.42 -10.17 3.24
N TYR A 171 7.17 -9.72 3.11
CA TYR A 171 6.80 -8.69 2.13
C TYR A 171 7.03 -7.30 2.69
N THR A 172 8.14 -6.67 2.31
CA THR A 172 8.62 -5.39 2.88
C THR A 172 8.78 -4.28 1.83
N GLY A 173 8.42 -4.55 0.57
CA GLY A 173 8.61 -3.62 -0.55
C GLY A 173 9.94 -3.78 -1.31
N LYS A 174 10.82 -4.70 -0.88
CA LYS A 174 12.11 -4.93 -1.54
C LYS A 174 11.94 -5.18 -3.05
N GLY A 175 12.67 -4.41 -3.86
CA GLY A 175 12.66 -4.50 -5.32
C GLY A 175 11.52 -3.73 -6.00
N VAL A 176 10.68 -3.04 -5.23
CA VAL A 176 9.66 -2.10 -5.75
C VAL A 176 10.23 -0.68 -5.67
N VAL A 177 10.01 0.10 -6.72
CA VAL A 177 10.35 1.53 -6.79
C VAL A 177 9.05 2.34 -6.75
N VAL A 178 8.99 3.35 -5.89
CA VAL A 178 7.86 4.28 -5.76
C VAL A 178 8.37 5.70 -5.95
N SER A 179 7.59 6.57 -6.61
CA SER A 179 7.91 7.99 -6.73
C SER A 179 6.75 8.85 -6.19
N ILE A 180 7.08 9.83 -5.37
CA ILE A 180 6.14 10.79 -4.79
C ILE A 180 6.10 12.06 -5.66
N LEU A 181 4.98 12.28 -6.35
CA LEU A 181 4.80 13.48 -7.19
C LEU A 181 4.19 14.61 -6.36
N ASP A 182 5.01 15.48 -5.79
CA ASP A 182 4.56 16.43 -4.76
C ASP A 182 5.38 17.74 -4.75
N ASP A 183 5.81 18.21 -3.58
CA ASP A 183 6.61 19.43 -3.35
C ASP A 183 8.13 19.16 -3.14
N GLY A 184 8.59 17.97 -3.53
CA GLY A 184 9.97 17.52 -3.35
C GLY A 184 10.16 16.48 -2.25
N ILE A 185 11.35 15.87 -2.23
CA ILE A 185 11.76 14.87 -1.24
C ILE A 185 13.13 15.23 -0.67
N GLN A 186 13.23 15.35 0.66
CA GLN A 186 14.50 15.57 1.33
C GLN A 186 15.34 14.28 1.27
N LYS A 187 16.07 14.10 0.15
CA LYS A 187 16.83 12.88 -0.17
C LYS A 187 17.88 12.50 0.87
N ASN A 188 18.36 13.46 1.66
CA ASN A 188 19.34 13.25 2.73
C ASN A 188 18.71 13.11 4.13
N HIS A 189 17.38 13.03 4.24
CA HIS A 189 16.72 12.76 5.52
C HIS A 189 17.20 11.41 6.06
N PRO A 190 17.61 11.29 7.35
CA PRO A 190 18.20 10.06 7.89
C PRO A 190 17.27 8.84 7.78
N ASP A 191 15.95 9.09 7.77
CA ASP A 191 14.93 8.06 7.62
C ASP A 191 14.55 7.72 6.17
N LEU A 192 15.17 8.36 5.17
CA LEU A 192 14.89 8.15 3.73
C LEU A 192 16.15 7.85 2.92
N ALA A 193 17.31 8.36 3.33
CA ALA A 193 18.53 8.36 2.53
C ALA A 193 18.99 6.97 2.06
N GLN A 194 18.76 5.92 2.86
CA GLN A 194 19.10 4.55 2.47
C GLN A 194 18.19 4.01 1.36
N ASN A 195 16.92 4.43 1.33
CA ASN A 195 15.92 3.98 0.37
C ASN A 195 15.79 4.93 -0.81
N TYR A 196 16.43 6.10 -0.79
CA TYR A 196 16.34 7.09 -1.85
C TYR A 196 16.85 6.53 -3.19
N ASP A 197 16.08 6.76 -4.25
CA ASP A 197 16.41 6.35 -5.62
C ASP A 197 16.44 7.58 -6.55
N PRO A 198 17.62 8.00 -7.03
CA PRO A 198 17.74 9.13 -7.95
C PRO A 198 17.10 8.87 -9.31
N ASP A 199 17.02 7.62 -9.77
CA ASP A 199 16.39 7.28 -11.06
C ASP A 199 14.85 7.36 -10.97
N ALA A 200 14.31 7.40 -9.75
CA ALA A 200 12.90 7.63 -9.45
C ALA A 200 12.57 9.10 -9.13
N SER A 201 13.52 10.01 -9.36
CA SER A 201 13.47 11.40 -8.91
C SER A 201 13.81 12.41 -10.00
N PHE A 202 13.08 13.53 -10.00
CA PHE A 202 13.36 14.66 -10.88
C PHE A 202 12.60 15.90 -10.40
N ASP A 203 13.25 17.06 -10.31
CA ASP A 203 12.56 18.33 -10.08
C ASP A 203 12.13 18.93 -11.43
N ILE A 204 10.84 18.81 -11.75
CA ILE A 204 10.26 19.41 -12.97
C ILE A 204 10.08 20.94 -12.85
N ASN A 205 10.08 21.51 -11.64
CA ASN A 205 9.95 22.95 -11.42
C ASN A 205 11.29 23.66 -11.66
N GLY A 206 12.38 23.07 -11.14
CA GLY A 206 13.77 23.51 -11.37
C GLY A 206 14.36 23.00 -12.69
N ASN A 207 13.75 21.97 -13.28
CA ASN A 207 14.25 21.23 -14.44
C ASN A 207 15.67 20.68 -14.21
N ASP A 208 15.86 20.00 -13.09
CA ASP A 208 17.09 19.32 -12.71
C ASP A 208 16.82 18.01 -11.96
N SER A 209 17.88 17.25 -11.67
CA SER A 209 17.77 15.94 -11.02
C SER A 209 17.73 16.01 -9.48
N ASP A 210 17.68 17.21 -8.89
CA ASP A 210 17.69 17.39 -7.44
C ASP A 210 16.27 17.70 -6.91
N PRO A 211 15.54 16.70 -6.39
CA PRO A 211 14.18 16.91 -5.89
C PRO A 211 14.15 17.51 -4.47
N THR A 212 15.28 18.05 -3.97
CA THR A 212 15.35 18.56 -2.59
C THR A 212 14.39 19.75 -2.43
N PRO A 213 13.47 19.73 -1.46
CA PRO A 213 12.53 20.80 -1.24
C PRO A 213 13.23 22.14 -0.99
N GLN A 214 12.69 23.23 -1.55
CA GLN A 214 13.16 24.56 -1.20
C GLN A 214 12.74 24.89 0.23
N ASP A 215 13.68 25.39 1.05
CA ASP A 215 13.45 25.73 2.47
C ASP A 215 12.69 27.07 2.61
N ASN A 216 11.43 27.07 2.19
CA ASN A 216 10.53 28.23 2.25
C ASN A 216 9.36 28.03 3.23
N GLY A 217 9.38 26.95 4.03
CA GLY A 217 8.40 26.62 5.06
C GLY A 217 7.19 25.78 4.62
N ASP A 218 6.91 25.74 3.32
CA ASP A 218 5.73 25.05 2.77
C ASP A 218 6.06 23.69 2.11
N ASN A 219 7.28 23.51 1.61
CA ASN A 219 7.67 22.28 0.90
C ASN A 219 8.11 21.14 1.84
N LYS A 220 7.15 20.55 2.55
CA LYS A 220 7.38 19.44 3.51
C LYS A 220 6.49 18.24 3.27
N HIS A 221 5.54 18.35 2.35
CA HIS A 221 4.48 17.37 2.16
C HIS A 221 5.02 16.10 1.50
N GLY A 222 5.80 16.22 0.41
CA GLY A 222 6.41 15.09 -0.29
C GLY A 222 7.35 14.27 0.57
N THR A 223 8.16 14.94 1.41
CA THR A 223 9.05 14.24 2.37
C THR A 223 8.26 13.44 3.41
N ARG A 224 7.12 13.97 3.90
CA ARG A 224 6.24 13.24 4.83
C ARG A 224 5.61 12.03 4.16
N CYS A 225 5.05 12.21 2.95
CA CYS A 225 4.47 11.13 2.17
C CYS A 225 5.48 10.04 1.84
N ALA A 226 6.72 10.40 1.51
CA ALA A 226 7.81 9.46 1.28
C ALA A 226 8.10 8.61 2.54
N GLY A 227 8.10 9.24 3.73
CA GLY A 227 8.28 8.55 5.01
C GLY A 227 7.17 7.52 5.30
N GLU A 228 5.92 7.84 4.98
CA GLU A 228 4.80 6.89 5.13
C GLU A 228 4.97 5.63 4.26
N VAL A 229 5.52 5.80 3.05
CA VAL A 229 5.77 4.69 2.13
C VAL A 229 7.01 3.89 2.54
N ALA A 230 8.15 4.56 2.67
CA ALA A 230 9.47 3.92 2.66
C ALA A 230 10.44 4.46 3.74
N GLY A 231 9.92 5.00 4.85
CA GLY A 231 10.72 5.27 6.05
C GLY A 231 11.53 4.03 6.46
N VAL A 232 12.83 4.21 6.68
CA VAL A 232 13.79 3.12 6.88
C VAL A 232 13.56 2.49 8.26
N ALA A 233 13.28 1.20 8.29
CA ALA A 233 13.14 0.47 9.56
C ALA A 233 14.51 0.13 10.19
N PHE A 234 14.53 -0.03 11.51
CA PHE A 234 15.70 -0.46 12.30
C PHE A 234 16.87 0.52 12.32
N ASN A 235 16.62 1.80 12.10
CA ASN A 235 17.67 2.84 12.08
C ASN A 235 17.66 3.74 13.33
N ASN A 236 16.68 3.57 14.23
CA ASN A 236 16.46 4.41 15.43
C ASN A 236 16.09 5.87 15.13
N TYR A 237 15.69 6.18 13.90
CA TYR A 237 15.12 7.47 13.52
C TYR A 237 13.61 7.32 13.35
N CYS A 238 12.87 8.38 13.69
CA CYS A 238 11.44 8.49 13.40
C CYS A 238 10.64 7.18 13.56
N GLY A 239 9.94 6.74 12.51
CA GLY A 239 9.07 5.55 12.51
C GLY A 239 9.49 4.59 11.39
N VAL A 240 8.54 3.84 10.83
CA VAL A 240 8.79 2.94 9.70
C VAL A 240 7.79 3.18 8.57
N GLY A 241 8.25 3.02 7.34
CA GLY A 241 7.38 2.99 6.16
C GLY A 241 6.60 1.68 6.06
N VAL A 242 5.44 1.74 5.41
CA VAL A 242 4.64 0.55 5.00
C VAL A 242 5.52 -0.47 4.27
N ALA A 243 6.34 0.03 3.35
CA ALA A 243 7.24 -0.69 2.48
C ALA A 243 8.69 -0.23 2.74
N TYR A 244 9.17 -0.41 3.98
CA TYR A 244 10.46 0.09 4.47
C TYR A 244 11.73 -0.45 3.76
N ASN A 245 11.61 -1.35 2.79
CA ASN A 245 12.70 -1.79 1.90
C ASN A 245 12.46 -1.44 0.41
N ALA A 246 11.41 -0.68 0.10
CA ALA A 246 11.21 -0.15 -1.25
C ALA A 246 12.17 1.00 -1.53
N SER A 247 12.51 1.16 -2.80
CA SER A 247 13.18 2.36 -3.31
C SER A 247 12.17 3.50 -3.42
N ILE A 248 12.56 4.71 -3.02
CA ILE A 248 11.68 5.89 -2.98
C ILE A 248 12.33 7.08 -3.69
N GLY A 249 11.63 7.64 -4.65
CA GLY A 249 11.97 8.91 -5.28
C GLY A 249 10.87 9.94 -5.08
N GLY A 250 11.06 11.09 -5.69
CA GLY A 250 10.09 12.19 -5.64
C GLY A 250 10.43 13.34 -6.55
N LYS A 251 9.47 14.25 -6.66
CA LYS A 251 9.41 15.47 -7.46
C LYS A 251 8.75 16.58 -6.65
#